data_AF-A0A6I8QM48-F1
#
_entry.id   AF-A0A6I8QM48-F1
#
_cell.length_a   1.000
_cell.length_b   1.000
_cell.length_c   1.000
_cell.angle_alpha   90.00
_cell.angle_beta   90.00
_cell.angle_gamma   90.00
#
_symmetry.space_group_name_H-M   'P 1'
#
loop_
_entity.id
_entity.type
_entity.pdbx_description
1 polymer ?
#
loop_
_entity_poly.entity_id
_entity_poly.type
_entity_poly.pdbx_seq_one_letter_code
_entity_poly.pdbx_strand_id
1 'polypeptide(L)'
;MFLKGKRTCSGFGPRIWLFVIFIVIVAGFAFLQHRKNGLIGLTAIHHPKRQLPPLYSDEELMSKFIYNDVNLYQNRQCFCPTEPQRIEVYHLKKNLNPNDADAMKARRKKEYEHYSKRQHSHDILIATPNSPLGYPAHGIQVKPLHTIQLPGLQVNADLQNYAVTLEASLGTFDTLVNTLDISNNVVFGRGEKQFVIRTSDQNLLNHILRHITYTSTVYDIDSLDIIKFTMDQHEAKIPVSIRQPPMIHLYDPGAEQKIESLVTITTKTFLRYDKLKTLISSIRQYYPDIKIIVADDNNVTEKIEDKNVEQYFMPFGKGWFAGRNLAVSQVTTKYFLWVDDDFLFTADTKIEKLVNVLESTNLDVVGGNVNGNHFSFRLLLQDGGEEGDCLHWRGGSYRGIEGFPKCVLTGGVVNFFLAHTDRVLSVGFDPKLQRVAHTEFFVDALGRLRVGSCSDVVVGHQKKDQSVSGAMAEQAKKYNSFRTDTKEQVKMKLTLYYFKNRLSCFTKH
;
A
#
# COMPACT_ATOMS: atom_id res chain seq x y z
N MET A 1 -50.81 10.70 41.97
CA MET A 1 -51.22 11.08 43.33
C MET A 1 -50.45 12.33 43.75
N PHE A 2 -51.16 13.46 43.90
CA PHE A 2 -50.93 14.69 44.71
C PHE A 2 -49.49 15.09 45.14
N LEU A 3 -49.02 16.35 45.21
CA LEU A 3 -49.44 17.74 44.95
C LEU A 3 -48.14 18.58 45.11
N LYS A 4 -47.73 19.42 44.14
CA LYS A 4 -47.64 20.90 44.22
C LYS A 4 -47.54 21.55 45.62
N GLY A 5 -46.56 22.45 45.80
CA GLY A 5 -46.57 23.48 46.85
C GLY A 5 -45.41 24.50 46.79
N LYS A 6 -45.71 25.72 46.31
CA LYS A 6 -44.86 26.94 46.31
C LYS A 6 -44.97 27.71 47.64
N ARG A 7 -43.98 28.57 47.95
CA ARG A 7 -44.01 30.01 48.42
C ARG A 7 -42.79 30.31 49.31
N THR A 8 -41.86 31.23 48.97
CA THR A 8 -41.83 32.73 49.04
C THR A 8 -42.00 33.34 50.45
N CYS A 9 -40.96 34.00 51.00
CA CYS A 9 -40.83 35.46 51.22
C CYS A 9 -39.77 35.88 52.27
N SER A 10 -39.07 37.00 51.99
CA SER A 10 -38.56 38.12 52.85
C SER A 10 -37.83 37.83 54.19
N GLY A 11 -36.78 38.53 54.65
CA GLY A 11 -36.11 39.77 54.26
C GLY A 11 -35.20 40.27 55.43
N PHE A 12 -34.40 41.32 55.15
CA PHE A 12 -33.66 42.24 56.06
C PHE A 12 -32.24 41.91 56.62
N GLY A 13 -31.21 42.51 55.96
CA GLY A 13 -30.07 43.32 56.49
C GLY A 13 -28.98 42.69 57.40
N PRO A 14 -27.78 43.32 57.59
CA PRO A 14 -27.26 44.58 57.03
C PRO A 14 -25.89 44.48 56.29
N ARG A 15 -25.77 45.24 55.20
CA ARG A 15 -24.50 45.69 54.61
C ARG A 15 -23.93 46.79 55.50
N ILE A 16 -22.69 46.68 55.97
CA ILE A 16 -21.77 47.80 56.34
C ILE A 16 -20.36 47.29 56.73
N TRP A 17 -20.16 46.00 57.03
CA TRP A 17 -18.84 45.50 57.50
C TRP A 17 -17.84 45.04 56.42
N LEU A 18 -18.22 44.95 55.14
CA LEU A 18 -17.34 44.41 54.09
C LEU A 18 -16.56 45.46 53.26
N PHE A 19 -16.88 46.76 53.40
CA PHE A 19 -16.20 47.80 52.62
C PHE A 19 -14.93 48.37 53.29
N VAL A 20 -14.78 48.21 54.60
CA VAL A 20 -13.60 48.74 55.34
C VAL A 20 -12.38 47.83 55.21
N ILE A 21 -12.57 46.52 55.03
CA ILE A 21 -11.48 45.55 54.89
C ILE A 21 -10.81 45.62 53.50
N PHE A 22 -11.52 46.08 52.47
CA PHE A 22 -11.00 46.13 51.10
C PHE A 22 -10.05 47.31 50.85
N ILE A 23 -10.17 48.43 51.59
CA ILE A 23 -9.33 49.62 51.38
C ILE A 23 -7.95 49.48 52.03
N VAL A 24 -7.82 48.75 53.14
CA VAL A 24 -6.55 48.56 53.85
C VAL A 24 -5.58 47.64 53.08
N ILE A 25 -6.12 46.66 52.34
CA ILE A 25 -5.29 45.71 51.55
C ILE A 25 -4.72 46.37 50.30
N VAL A 26 -5.44 47.30 49.66
CA VAL A 26 -4.99 48.00 48.45
C VAL A 26 -3.89 49.04 48.78
N ALA A 27 -3.95 49.71 49.94
CA ALA A 27 -2.91 50.64 50.38
C ALA A 27 -1.60 49.93 50.81
N GLY A 28 -1.70 48.71 51.38
CA GLY A 28 -0.54 47.90 51.74
C GLY A 28 0.26 47.39 50.53
N PHE A 29 -0.42 47.10 49.42
CA PHE A 29 0.24 46.68 48.18
C PHE A 29 0.96 47.83 47.45
N ALA A 30 0.39 49.04 47.48
CA ALA A 30 1.03 50.21 46.86
C ALA A 30 2.33 50.64 47.59
N PHE A 31 2.41 50.46 48.91
CA PHE A 31 3.61 50.82 49.69
C PHE A 31 4.77 49.81 49.51
N LEU A 32 4.47 48.53 49.27
CA LEU A 32 5.50 47.54 48.90
C LEU A 32 6.00 47.70 47.46
N GLN A 33 5.22 48.34 46.59
CA GLN A 33 5.60 48.61 45.20
C GLN A 33 6.51 49.85 45.05
N HIS A 34 6.56 50.75 46.05
CA HIS A 34 7.36 51.98 45.96
C HIS A 34 8.76 51.88 46.59
N ARG A 35 9.07 50.83 47.38
CA ARG A 35 10.36 50.70 48.08
C ARG A 35 11.43 49.84 47.39
N LYS A 36 11.21 49.43 46.14
CA LYS A 36 12.22 48.72 45.31
C LYS A 36 12.68 49.52 44.08
N ASN A 37 12.44 50.83 44.04
CA ASN A 37 13.12 51.75 43.14
C ASN A 37 14.25 52.45 43.90
N GLY A 38 15.38 51.76 44.04
CA GLY A 38 16.63 52.28 44.58
C GLY A 38 17.78 51.81 43.70
N LEU A 39 18.38 52.76 42.97
CA LEU A 39 19.52 52.62 42.08
C LEU A 39 20.67 51.80 42.70
N ILE A 40 21.04 50.69 42.07
CA ILE A 40 22.44 50.24 41.95
C ILE A 40 22.65 49.93 40.47
N GLY A 41 23.41 50.79 39.80
CA GLY A 41 23.83 50.59 38.43
C GLY A 41 24.77 49.40 38.33
N LEU A 42 24.25 48.27 37.86
CA LEU A 42 25.02 47.28 37.14
C LEU A 42 24.50 47.33 35.72
N THR A 43 25.32 47.82 34.81
CA THR A 43 25.10 47.72 33.37
C THR A 43 24.93 46.23 33.03
N ALA A 44 23.68 45.77 32.99
CA ALA A 44 23.35 44.52 32.34
C ALA A 44 23.66 44.74 30.86
N ILE A 45 24.79 44.20 30.42
CA ILE A 45 25.07 44.03 29.00
C ILE A 45 23.94 43.14 28.49
N HIS A 46 22.93 43.75 27.88
CA HIS A 46 21.98 43.06 27.03
C HIS A 46 22.79 42.58 25.82
N HIS A 47 23.33 41.37 25.92
CA HIS A 47 23.73 40.65 24.72
C HIS A 47 22.45 40.48 23.89
N PRO A 48 22.39 41.01 22.65
CA PRO A 48 21.26 40.77 21.80
C PRO A 48 21.09 39.26 21.68
N LYS A 49 19.88 38.72 21.96
CA LYS A 49 19.55 37.35 21.59
C LYS A 49 19.85 37.25 20.11
N ARG A 50 20.91 36.53 19.75
CA ARG A 50 21.33 36.37 18.37
C ARG A 50 20.16 35.71 17.63
N GLN A 51 19.50 36.47 16.77
CA GLN A 51 18.34 35.99 16.06
C GLN A 51 18.79 34.88 15.12
N LEU A 52 18.12 33.72 15.19
CA LEU A 52 18.44 32.62 14.29
C LEU A 52 18.12 33.04 12.84
N PRO A 53 18.92 32.60 11.88
CA PRO A 53 18.72 32.95 10.47
C PRO A 53 17.38 32.41 9.97
N PRO A 54 16.70 33.16 9.10
CA PRO A 54 15.42 32.73 8.54
C PRO A 54 15.60 31.55 7.59
N LEU A 55 14.49 30.88 7.27
CA LEU A 55 14.45 29.95 6.14
C LEU A 55 14.32 30.75 4.84
N TYR A 56 14.75 30.16 3.72
CA TYR A 56 14.40 30.66 2.39
C TYR A 56 12.89 30.71 2.23
N SER A 57 12.42 31.71 1.49
CA SER A 57 11.02 31.78 1.06
C SER A 57 10.65 30.61 0.15
N ASP A 58 9.36 30.28 0.05
CA ASP A 58 8.89 29.21 -0.83
C ASP A 58 9.34 29.42 -2.29
N GLU A 59 9.35 30.66 -2.78
CA GLU A 59 9.81 31.02 -4.14
C GLU A 59 11.29 30.70 -4.35
N GLU A 60 12.14 31.05 -3.38
CA GLU A 60 13.57 30.72 -3.40
C GLU A 60 13.79 29.21 -3.33
N LEU A 61 13.04 28.49 -2.50
CA LEU A 61 13.09 27.02 -2.42
C LEU A 61 12.64 26.36 -3.73
N MET A 62 11.64 26.93 -4.40
CA MET A 62 11.18 26.44 -5.70
C MET A 62 12.28 26.52 -6.76
N SER A 63 13.15 27.53 -6.69
CA SER A 63 14.26 27.70 -7.64
C SER A 63 15.46 26.78 -7.39
N LYS A 64 15.63 26.26 -6.15
CA LYS A 64 16.83 25.51 -5.73
C LYS A 64 16.84 24.04 -6.14
N PHE A 65 15.66 23.42 -6.21
CA PHE A 65 15.52 21.97 -6.42
C PHE A 65 14.88 21.66 -7.77
N ILE A 66 15.45 22.23 -8.83
CA ILE A 66 14.98 22.08 -10.20
C ILE A 66 15.78 20.97 -10.91
N TYR A 67 15.05 20.05 -11.53
CA TYR A 67 15.58 19.07 -12.47
C TYR A 67 14.79 19.15 -13.77
N ASN A 68 15.45 19.46 -14.88
CA ASN A 68 14.81 19.65 -16.20
C ASN A 68 13.55 20.53 -16.14
N ASP A 69 13.68 21.73 -15.56
CA ASP A 69 12.59 22.72 -15.40
C ASP A 69 11.42 22.26 -14.50
N VAL A 70 11.56 21.13 -13.79
CA VAL A 70 10.57 20.62 -12.83
C VAL A 70 11.14 20.73 -11.42
N ASN A 71 10.36 21.33 -10.52
CA ASN A 71 10.68 21.30 -9.10
C ASN A 71 10.37 19.92 -8.50
N LEU A 72 11.40 19.21 -8.04
CA LEU A 72 11.29 17.86 -7.45
C LEU A 72 11.49 17.86 -5.93
N TYR A 73 11.37 19.03 -5.29
CA TYR A 73 11.25 19.12 -3.84
C TYR A 73 9.88 18.59 -3.39
N GLN A 74 9.80 18.05 -2.16
CA GLN A 74 8.55 17.57 -1.57
C GLN A 74 7.48 18.66 -1.46
N ASN A 75 6.77 18.91 -2.55
CA ASN A 75 5.62 19.79 -2.59
C ASN A 75 4.37 19.02 -2.20
N ARG A 76 3.62 19.60 -1.24
CA ARG A 76 2.30 19.07 -0.83
C ARG A 76 1.24 19.22 -1.92
N GLN A 77 1.51 19.99 -2.97
CA GLN A 77 0.60 20.25 -4.07
C GLN A 77 1.35 20.20 -5.41
N CYS A 78 0.77 19.51 -6.39
CA CYS A 78 1.26 19.55 -7.76
C CYS A 78 0.81 20.86 -8.43
N PHE A 79 1.72 21.50 -9.16
CA PHE A 79 1.41 22.65 -10.01
C PHE A 79 1.39 22.20 -11.47
N CYS A 80 0.31 22.52 -12.20
CA CYS A 80 0.27 22.38 -13.66
C CYS A 80 0.66 23.73 -14.27
N PRO A 81 1.73 23.81 -15.08
CA PRO A 81 2.13 25.04 -15.74
C PRO A 81 1.00 25.62 -16.59
N THR A 82 0.84 26.93 -16.59
CA THR A 82 -0.04 27.63 -17.54
C THR A 82 0.76 27.97 -18.79
N GLU A 83 0.63 27.15 -19.84
CA GLU A 83 1.12 27.40 -21.21
C GLU A 83 2.58 27.88 -21.35
N PRO A 84 3.57 27.08 -20.92
CA PRO A 84 4.95 27.34 -21.27
C PRO A 84 5.17 27.22 -22.79
N GLN A 85 5.88 28.19 -23.38
CA GLN A 85 6.33 28.11 -24.77
C GLN A 85 7.18 26.83 -24.92
N ARG A 86 6.71 25.85 -25.71
CA ARG A 86 7.34 24.54 -26.06
C ARG A 86 6.92 23.29 -25.28
N ILE A 87 5.87 23.32 -24.45
CA ILE A 87 5.39 22.10 -23.78
C ILE A 87 3.87 21.97 -23.90
N GLU A 88 3.39 20.78 -24.27
CA GLU A 88 1.95 20.47 -24.26
C GLU A 88 1.47 20.22 -22.82
N VAL A 89 0.45 20.95 -22.38
CA VAL A 89 -0.11 20.82 -21.03
C VAL A 89 -1.55 20.31 -21.08
N TYR A 90 -1.78 19.13 -20.50
CA TYR A 90 -3.10 18.52 -20.39
C TYR A 90 -3.70 18.75 -18.98
N HIS A 91 -4.67 19.66 -18.87
CA HIS A 91 -5.42 19.85 -17.64
C HIS A 91 -6.46 18.75 -17.45
N LEU A 92 -6.07 17.63 -16.85
CA LEU A 92 -6.88 16.40 -16.76
C LEU A 92 -8.30 16.61 -16.19
N LYS A 93 -8.48 17.54 -15.23
CA LYS A 93 -9.80 17.85 -14.65
C LYS A 93 -10.78 18.48 -15.64
N LYS A 94 -10.30 19.16 -16.70
CA LYS A 94 -11.15 19.80 -17.70
C LYS A 94 -11.83 18.79 -18.64
N ASN A 95 -11.31 17.56 -18.69
CA ASN A 95 -11.86 16.47 -19.50
C ASN A 95 -12.94 15.65 -18.78
N LEU A 96 -13.29 16.02 -17.54
CA LEU A 96 -14.33 15.33 -16.78
C LEU A 96 -15.71 15.73 -17.29
N ASN A 97 -16.63 14.76 -17.35
CA ASN A 97 -18.04 15.06 -17.55
C ASN A 97 -18.53 15.95 -16.39
N PRO A 98 -19.03 17.18 -16.65
CA PRO A 98 -19.47 18.10 -15.59
C PRO A 98 -20.52 17.51 -14.65
N ASN A 99 -21.38 16.64 -15.17
CA ASN A 99 -22.47 16.02 -14.38
C ASN A 99 -21.99 14.89 -13.45
N ASP A 100 -20.80 14.32 -13.69
CA ASP A 100 -20.22 13.23 -12.86
C ASP A 100 -18.92 13.67 -12.14
N ALA A 101 -18.43 14.89 -12.35
CA ALA A 101 -17.11 15.32 -11.87
C ALA A 101 -16.96 15.19 -10.33
N ASP A 102 -17.94 15.65 -9.56
CA ASP A 102 -17.89 15.59 -8.10
C ASP A 102 -18.05 14.16 -7.57
N ALA A 103 -18.93 13.37 -8.20
CA ALA A 103 -19.14 11.97 -7.85
C ALA A 103 -17.89 11.13 -8.16
N MET A 104 -17.28 11.31 -9.34
CA MET A 104 -16.01 10.68 -9.71
C MET A 104 -14.88 11.07 -8.76
N LYS A 105 -14.81 12.35 -8.34
CA LYS A 105 -13.82 12.80 -7.36
C LYS A 105 -13.99 12.08 -6.01
N ALA A 106 -15.23 11.88 -5.55
CA ALA A 106 -15.51 11.13 -4.34
C ALA A 106 -15.13 9.64 -4.47
N ARG A 107 -15.50 8.99 -5.59
CA ARG A 107 -15.13 7.59 -5.87
C ARG A 107 -13.62 7.40 -5.97
N ARG A 108 -12.92 8.27 -6.71
CA ARG A 108 -11.46 8.30 -6.81
C ARG A 108 -10.80 8.43 -5.45
N LYS A 109 -11.33 9.28 -4.56
CA LYS A 109 -10.81 9.44 -3.19
C LYS A 109 -10.95 8.15 -2.39
N LYS A 110 -12.13 7.52 -2.42
CA LYS A 110 -12.40 6.23 -1.76
C LYS A 110 -11.46 5.13 -2.27
N GLU A 111 -11.28 5.01 -3.58
CA GLU A 111 -10.38 4.03 -4.19
C GLU A 111 -8.92 4.27 -3.82
N TYR A 112 -8.49 5.54 -3.78
CA TYR A 112 -7.15 5.89 -3.32
C TYR A 112 -6.94 5.56 -1.84
N GLU A 113 -7.93 5.81 -0.99
CA GLU A 113 -7.87 5.42 0.43
C GLU A 113 -7.78 3.90 0.61
N HIS A 114 -8.53 3.12 -0.17
CA HIS A 114 -8.42 1.66 -0.20
C HIS A 114 -7.03 1.22 -0.63
N TYR A 115 -6.50 1.77 -1.74
CA TYR A 115 -5.14 1.49 -2.21
C TYR A 115 -4.08 1.81 -1.13
N SER A 116 -4.14 2.99 -0.53
CA SER A 116 -3.15 3.43 0.47
C SER A 116 -3.14 2.56 1.72
N LYS A 117 -4.30 2.08 2.19
CA LYS A 117 -4.38 1.14 3.33
C LYS A 117 -3.69 -0.20 3.07
N ARG A 118 -3.63 -0.63 1.80
CA ARG A 118 -2.97 -1.89 1.41
C ARG A 118 -1.46 -1.72 1.30
N GLN A 119 -1.00 -0.53 0.94
CA GLN A 119 0.43 -0.21 0.87
C GLN A 119 1.05 -0.22 2.27
N HIS A 120 2.21 -0.86 2.39
CA HIS A 120 2.98 -0.88 3.63
C HIS A 120 4.03 0.23 3.57
N SER A 121 3.87 1.26 4.38
CA SER A 121 4.94 2.21 4.69
C SER A 121 5.50 1.89 6.07
N HIS A 122 6.82 1.76 6.17
CA HIS A 122 7.49 1.69 7.45
C HIS A 122 7.51 3.08 8.07
N ASP A 123 7.19 3.17 9.37
CA ASP A 123 7.33 4.42 10.10
C ASP A 123 8.80 4.82 10.22
N ILE A 124 9.05 6.14 10.24
CA ILE A 124 10.40 6.66 10.45
C ILE A 124 10.76 6.46 11.92
N LEU A 125 11.77 5.63 12.18
CA LEU A 125 12.29 5.40 13.52
C LEU A 125 13.43 6.39 13.77
N ILE A 126 13.21 7.33 14.68
CA ILE A 126 14.24 8.28 15.12
C ILE A 126 15.00 7.66 16.29
N ALA A 127 16.32 7.54 16.16
CA ALA A 127 17.15 7.11 17.27
C ALA A 127 17.16 8.18 18.35
N THR A 128 16.72 7.82 19.57
CA THR A 128 16.95 8.67 20.74
C THR A 128 18.45 8.70 21.03
N PRO A 129 19.03 9.87 21.39
CA PRO A 129 20.47 10.01 21.49
C PRO A 129 21.05 9.16 22.65
N ASN A 130 21.64 8.01 22.35
CA ASN A 130 22.63 7.31 23.20
C ASN A 130 24.08 7.72 22.85
N SER A 131 24.19 8.52 21.78
CA SER A 131 25.35 9.25 21.27
C SER A 131 24.94 10.73 21.25
N PRO A 132 25.87 11.70 21.21
CA PRO A 132 25.50 13.11 21.02
C PRO A 132 24.74 13.37 19.70
N LEU A 133 24.71 12.42 18.77
CA LEU A 133 23.99 12.54 17.50
C LEU A 133 22.56 11.98 17.63
N GLY A 134 21.56 12.81 17.30
CA GLY A 134 20.20 12.36 16.98
C GLY A 134 20.01 12.28 15.47
N TYR A 135 19.38 11.21 14.99
CA TYR A 135 19.23 10.93 13.56
C TYR A 135 18.11 9.90 13.29
N PRO A 136 17.59 9.81 12.07
CA PRO A 136 16.64 8.77 11.70
C PRO A 136 17.41 7.46 11.46
N ALA A 137 17.11 6.43 12.25
CA ALA A 137 17.75 5.12 12.13
C ALA A 137 17.12 4.25 11.03
N HIS A 138 15.85 4.48 10.70
CA HIS A 138 15.14 3.72 9.67
C HIS A 138 14.00 4.52 9.04
N GLY A 139 13.56 4.10 7.86
CA GLY A 139 12.31 4.55 7.23
C GLY A 139 12.45 5.75 6.28
N ILE A 140 13.65 6.30 6.07
CA ILE A 140 13.84 7.40 5.12
C ILE A 140 13.71 6.88 3.69
N GLN A 141 12.76 7.46 2.95
CA GLN A 141 12.52 7.16 1.54
C GLN A 141 12.45 8.44 0.72
N VAL A 142 13.06 8.41 -0.46
CA VAL A 142 13.03 9.51 -1.44
C VAL A 142 12.80 8.92 -2.83
N LYS A 143 12.04 9.63 -3.66
CA LYS A 143 11.92 9.24 -5.07
C LYS A 143 13.23 9.57 -5.80
N PRO A 144 13.56 8.85 -6.88
CA PRO A 144 14.77 9.15 -7.63
C PRO A 144 14.75 10.60 -8.11
N LEU A 145 15.90 11.27 -8.04
CA LEU A 145 16.07 12.69 -8.42
C LEU A 145 15.29 13.72 -7.57
N HIS A 146 14.54 13.28 -6.56
CA HIS A 146 13.77 14.18 -5.70
C HIS A 146 14.56 14.61 -4.46
N THR A 147 14.07 15.68 -3.85
CA THR A 147 14.61 16.24 -2.61
C THR A 147 13.64 16.04 -1.45
N ILE A 148 14.15 15.63 -0.30
CA ILE A 148 13.43 15.54 0.97
C ILE A 148 14.16 16.33 2.05
N GLN A 149 13.44 16.81 3.05
CA GLN A 149 14.04 17.27 4.30
C GLN A 149 14.36 16.05 5.19
N LEU A 150 15.58 15.97 5.71
CA LEU A 150 15.98 14.89 6.61
C LEU A 150 15.44 15.13 8.02
N PRO A 151 14.57 14.27 8.56
CA PRO A 151 14.01 14.46 9.89
C PRO A 151 14.99 14.01 10.99
N GLY A 152 14.90 14.62 12.17
CA GLY A 152 15.53 14.10 13.39
C GLY A 152 17.03 14.34 13.55
N LEU A 153 17.70 15.01 12.58
CA LEU A 153 19.10 15.40 12.72
C LEU A 153 19.27 16.44 13.83
N GLN A 154 20.12 16.14 14.82
CA GLN A 154 20.47 17.05 15.90
C GLN A 154 21.77 16.64 16.59
N VAL A 155 22.36 17.58 17.30
CA VAL A 155 23.51 17.39 18.20
C VAL A 155 23.13 17.80 19.62
N ASN A 156 23.28 16.87 20.55
CA ASN A 156 23.13 17.06 21.98
C ASN A 156 24.47 16.77 22.67
N ALA A 157 25.39 17.72 22.58
CA ALA A 157 26.68 17.73 23.26
C ALA A 157 26.96 19.15 23.76
N ASP A 158 27.77 19.29 24.80
CA ASP A 158 28.27 20.57 25.28
C ASP A 158 29.73 20.73 24.86
N LEU A 159 29.95 21.37 23.71
CA LEU A 159 31.27 21.58 23.11
C LEU A 159 31.51 23.07 22.85
N GLN A 160 32.78 23.49 22.93
CA GLN A 160 33.18 24.87 22.64
C GLN A 160 33.06 25.21 21.15
N ASN A 161 33.35 24.24 20.28
CA ASN A 161 33.22 24.36 18.82
C ASN A 161 32.66 23.04 18.27
N TYR A 162 31.65 23.15 17.42
CA TYR A 162 31.05 22.03 16.73
C TYR A 162 31.56 21.98 15.28
N ALA A 163 31.98 20.79 14.85
CA ALA A 163 32.28 20.48 13.46
C ALA A 163 31.55 19.20 13.08
N VAL A 164 30.55 19.34 12.22
CA VAL A 164 29.65 18.26 11.83
C VAL A 164 29.75 18.03 10.34
N THR A 165 29.83 16.78 9.92
CA THR A 165 29.90 16.41 8.49
C THR A 165 28.79 15.42 8.14
N LEU A 166 28.14 15.66 7.02
CA LEU A 166 27.29 14.68 6.33
C LEU A 166 27.99 14.27 5.04
N GLU A 167 28.00 12.98 4.74
CA GLU A 167 28.56 12.43 3.50
C GLU A 167 27.61 11.40 2.92
N ALA A 168 27.35 11.48 1.61
CA ALA A 168 26.50 10.56 0.86
C ALA A 168 27.20 10.08 -0.42
N SER A 169 26.78 8.93 -0.94
CA SER A 169 27.36 8.38 -2.18
C SER A 169 26.47 8.63 -3.40
N LEU A 170 25.15 8.67 -3.23
CA LEU A 170 24.14 8.75 -4.29
C LEU A 170 23.29 10.02 -4.23
N GLY A 171 23.54 10.90 -3.26
CA GLY A 171 22.83 12.17 -3.13
C GLY A 171 23.71 13.31 -2.68
N THR A 172 23.12 14.50 -2.72
CA THR A 172 23.74 15.76 -2.30
C THR A 172 22.92 16.42 -1.20
N PHE A 173 23.55 17.31 -0.46
CA PHE A 173 22.93 17.99 0.67
C PHE A 173 22.78 19.49 0.42
N ASP A 174 21.71 20.05 0.97
CA ASP A 174 21.53 21.50 1.08
C ASP A 174 20.83 21.83 2.40
N THR A 175 20.56 23.10 2.68
CA THR A 175 19.78 23.52 3.84
C THR A 175 18.75 24.58 3.46
N LEU A 176 17.55 24.47 4.05
CA LEU A 176 16.50 25.47 3.89
C LEU A 176 16.82 26.77 4.65
N VAL A 177 17.83 26.77 5.52
CA VAL A 177 18.28 27.98 6.23
C VAL A 177 18.98 28.93 5.26
N ASN A 178 18.53 30.17 5.23
CA ASN A 178 19.21 31.25 4.55
C ASN A 178 20.44 31.65 5.37
N THR A 179 21.60 31.20 4.92
CA THR A 179 22.89 31.45 5.58
C THR A 179 23.69 32.56 4.89
N LEU A 180 23.08 33.37 4.02
CA LEU A 180 23.79 34.45 3.29
C LEU A 180 24.24 35.57 4.23
N ASP A 181 23.49 35.83 5.31
CA ASP A 181 23.75 36.92 6.27
C ASP A 181 24.63 36.51 7.46
N ILE A 182 24.93 35.23 7.59
CA ILE A 182 25.84 34.67 8.60
C ILE A 182 27.10 34.33 7.83
N SER A 183 28.27 34.80 8.29
CA SER A 183 29.55 34.64 7.59
C SER A 183 29.68 33.35 6.77
N ASN A 184 30.22 33.46 5.54
CA ASN A 184 30.45 32.36 4.57
C ASN A 184 31.21 31.13 5.12
N ASN A 185 31.61 31.15 6.39
CA ASN A 185 32.43 30.16 7.05
C ASN A 185 31.63 29.21 7.96
N VAL A 186 30.29 29.26 7.97
CA VAL A 186 29.46 28.36 8.81
C VAL A 186 29.08 27.07 8.09
N VAL A 187 28.69 27.16 6.81
CA VAL A 187 28.20 26.02 6.01
C VAL A 187 29.05 25.86 4.77
N PHE A 188 29.50 24.64 4.49
CA PHE A 188 30.32 24.28 3.33
C PHE A 188 29.71 23.09 2.59
N GLY A 189 29.94 23.00 1.28
CA GLY A 189 29.49 21.87 0.45
C GLY A 189 27.99 21.85 0.13
N ARG A 190 27.37 23.04 -0.02
CA ARG A 190 25.96 23.14 -0.46
C ARG A 190 25.83 22.59 -1.89
N GLY A 191 24.88 21.69 -2.11
CA GLY A 191 24.70 21.01 -3.40
C GLY A 191 25.72 19.91 -3.68
N GLU A 192 26.60 19.59 -2.74
CA GLU A 192 27.63 18.57 -2.88
C GLU A 192 27.30 17.30 -2.08
N LYS A 193 28.08 16.24 -2.32
CA LYS A 193 27.96 14.96 -1.60
C LYS A 193 28.46 15.02 -0.16
N GLN A 194 29.26 16.02 0.16
CA GLN A 194 29.77 16.27 1.50
C GLN A 194 29.28 17.65 1.95
N PHE A 195 28.74 17.72 3.16
CA PHE A 195 28.18 18.96 3.73
C PHE A 195 28.69 19.15 5.15
N VAL A 196 29.29 20.30 5.41
CA VAL A 196 30.00 20.56 6.68
C VAL A 196 29.43 21.80 7.35
N ILE A 197 29.14 21.69 8.66
CA ILE A 197 28.72 22.81 9.49
C ILE A 197 29.79 23.04 10.57
N ARG A 198 30.27 24.29 10.69
CA ARG A 198 31.22 24.71 11.72
C ARG A 198 30.69 25.92 12.47
N THR A 199 30.50 25.80 13.78
CA THR A 199 29.99 26.90 14.63
C THR A 199 30.29 26.65 16.11
N SER A 200 30.38 27.70 16.91
CA SER A 200 30.41 27.61 18.39
C SER A 200 29.02 27.72 19.01
N ASP A 201 27.97 27.96 18.21
CA ASP A 201 26.59 28.13 18.66
C ASP A 201 25.76 26.85 18.37
N GLN A 202 25.44 26.11 19.43
CA GLN A 202 24.66 24.88 19.34
C GLN A 202 23.22 25.12 18.84
N ASN A 203 22.63 26.27 19.16
CA ASN A 203 21.27 26.59 18.68
C ASN A 203 21.28 26.81 17.17
N LEU A 204 22.29 27.51 16.66
CA LEU A 204 22.49 27.68 15.23
C LEU A 204 22.75 26.34 14.53
N LEU A 205 23.62 25.50 15.10
CA LEU A 205 23.89 24.16 14.57
C LEU A 205 22.61 23.33 14.42
N ASN A 206 21.85 23.20 15.52
CA ASN A 206 20.62 22.42 15.53
C ASN A 206 19.52 23.04 14.67
N HIS A 207 19.49 24.36 14.51
CA HIS A 207 18.61 25.02 13.56
C HIS A 207 18.94 24.63 12.11
N ILE A 208 20.22 24.60 11.73
CA ILE A 208 20.63 24.16 10.39
C ILE A 208 20.34 22.67 10.19
N LEU A 209 20.75 21.80 11.14
CA LEU A 209 20.56 20.34 11.07
C LEU A 209 19.11 19.94 10.86
N ARG A 210 18.17 20.57 11.58
CA ARG A 210 16.73 20.33 11.42
C ARG A 210 16.19 20.64 10.04
N HIS A 211 16.90 21.46 9.26
CA HIS A 211 16.49 21.95 7.95
C HIS A 211 17.42 21.48 6.83
N ILE A 212 18.21 20.42 7.06
CA ILE A 212 19.00 19.80 6.00
C ILE A 212 18.09 19.05 5.04
N THR A 213 18.41 19.16 3.76
CA THR A 213 17.78 18.41 2.69
C THR A 213 18.74 17.41 2.09
N TYR A 214 18.19 16.29 1.64
CA TYR A 214 18.89 15.30 0.82
C TYR A 214 18.23 15.26 -0.56
N THR A 215 19.03 15.37 -1.61
CA THR A 215 18.61 15.25 -3.01
C THR A 215 19.24 14.00 -3.60
N SER A 216 18.44 13.05 -4.08
CA SER A 216 18.97 11.92 -4.84
C SER A 216 19.52 12.42 -6.19
N THR A 217 20.69 11.94 -6.61
CA THR A 217 21.29 12.29 -7.92
C THR A 217 21.25 11.15 -8.93
N VAL A 218 20.59 10.04 -8.60
CA VAL A 218 20.50 8.85 -9.45
C VAL A 218 19.05 8.52 -9.75
N TYR A 219 18.82 7.99 -10.96
CA TYR A 219 17.57 7.34 -11.30
C TYR A 219 17.74 5.82 -11.25
N ASP A 220 17.08 5.20 -10.29
CA ASP A 220 16.97 3.74 -10.17
C ASP A 220 15.62 3.37 -9.52
N ILE A 221 15.12 2.16 -9.77
CA ILE A 221 13.84 1.70 -9.22
C ILE A 221 13.96 1.46 -7.71
N ASP A 222 15.07 0.87 -7.28
CA ASP A 222 15.35 0.58 -5.87
C ASP A 222 16.87 0.64 -5.62
N SER A 223 17.31 1.71 -4.96
CA SER A 223 18.70 1.96 -4.61
C SER A 223 18.79 2.32 -3.13
N LEU A 224 19.93 2.04 -2.50
CA LEU A 224 20.19 2.37 -1.10
C LEU A 224 21.42 3.27 -1.01
N ASP A 225 21.24 4.47 -0.46
CA ASP A 225 22.36 5.30 -0.03
C ASP A 225 22.54 5.19 1.48
N ILE A 226 23.77 5.38 1.95
CA ILE A 226 24.09 5.42 3.37
C ILE A 226 24.75 6.75 3.67
N ILE A 227 24.00 7.64 4.32
CA ILE A 227 24.55 8.90 4.79
C ILE A 227 25.40 8.63 6.04
N LYS A 228 26.64 9.09 6.03
CA LYS A 228 27.48 9.16 7.22
C LYS A 228 27.27 10.51 7.88
N PHE A 229 26.92 10.51 9.16
CA PHE A 229 26.76 11.70 9.98
C PHE A 229 27.80 11.67 11.09
N THR A 230 28.77 12.58 11.06
CA THR A 230 29.93 12.54 11.94
C THR A 230 30.12 13.83 12.73
N MET A 231 30.58 13.69 13.96
CA MET A 231 31.02 14.77 14.85
C MET A 231 32.10 14.22 15.79
N ASP A 232 33.31 14.76 15.72
CA ASP A 232 34.49 14.25 16.43
C ASP A 232 34.68 12.74 16.22
N GLN A 233 34.62 11.93 17.29
CA GLN A 233 34.72 10.46 17.24
C GLN A 233 33.36 9.75 17.04
N HIS A 234 32.27 10.51 16.99
CA HIS A 234 30.93 9.93 16.86
C HIS A 234 30.54 9.84 15.38
N GLU A 235 30.05 8.68 14.99
CA GLU A 235 29.53 8.40 13.65
C GLU A 235 28.15 7.74 13.76
N ALA A 236 27.24 8.18 12.90
CA ALA A 236 25.96 7.54 12.65
C ALA A 236 25.81 7.23 11.16
N LYS A 237 25.20 6.08 10.85
CA LYS A 237 24.89 5.66 9.48
C LYS A 237 23.38 5.68 9.29
N ILE A 238 22.92 6.49 8.35
CA ILE A 238 21.51 6.73 8.07
C ILE A 238 21.19 6.12 6.71
N PRO A 239 20.44 5.00 6.64
CA PRO A 239 20.03 4.42 5.39
C PRO A 239 18.93 5.27 4.74
N VAL A 240 19.11 5.59 3.46
CA VAL A 240 18.12 6.29 2.61
C VAL A 240 17.75 5.39 1.44
N SER A 241 16.51 4.92 1.42
CA SER A 241 16.00 4.15 0.29
C SER A 241 15.54 5.09 -0.82
N ILE A 242 16.23 5.06 -1.95
CA ILE A 242 15.84 5.76 -3.18
C ILE A 242 14.93 4.80 -3.96
N ARG A 243 13.63 5.09 -4.00
CA ARG A 243 12.65 4.16 -4.56
C ARG A 243 11.61 4.84 -5.41
N GLN A 244 11.42 4.33 -6.62
CA GLN A 244 10.33 4.74 -7.50
C GLN A 244 9.06 3.96 -7.12
N PRO A 245 8.01 4.61 -6.58
CA PRO A 245 6.76 3.92 -6.34
C PRO A 245 6.12 3.52 -7.68
N PRO A 246 5.44 2.37 -7.76
CA PRO A 246 4.73 1.96 -8.95
C PRO A 246 3.60 2.96 -9.26
N MET A 247 3.30 3.14 -10.54
CA MET A 247 2.15 3.93 -10.95
C MET A 247 0.85 3.32 -10.42
N ILE A 248 0.04 4.13 -9.78
CA ILE A 248 -1.20 3.69 -9.13
C ILE A 248 -2.25 3.41 -10.20
N HIS A 249 -2.89 2.25 -10.12
CA HIS A 249 -4.03 1.90 -10.95
C HIS A 249 -5.29 1.86 -10.07
N LEU A 250 -6.17 2.86 -10.23
CA LEU A 250 -7.45 2.95 -9.54
C LEU A 250 -8.56 2.49 -10.48
N TYR A 251 -9.54 1.79 -9.94
CA TYR A 251 -10.70 1.31 -10.70
C TYR A 251 -11.91 2.16 -10.37
N ASP A 252 -12.56 2.73 -11.38
CA ASP A 252 -13.84 3.43 -11.18
C ASP A 252 -15.01 2.46 -11.43
N PRO A 253 -15.73 1.99 -10.40
CA PRO A 253 -16.92 1.15 -10.56
C PRO A 253 -18.14 1.94 -11.07
N GLY A 254 -18.00 3.24 -11.32
CA GLY A 254 -19.11 4.10 -11.70
C GLY A 254 -20.00 4.47 -10.50
N ALA A 255 -20.99 5.33 -10.76
CA ALA A 255 -21.80 5.95 -9.70
C ALA A 255 -22.62 4.93 -8.89
N GLU A 256 -23.15 3.90 -9.55
CA GLU A 256 -24.07 2.93 -8.95
C GLU A 256 -23.36 1.85 -8.12
N GLN A 257 -22.04 1.67 -8.29
CA GLN A 257 -21.22 0.68 -7.56
C GLN A 257 -21.83 -0.73 -7.53
N LYS A 258 -22.48 -1.13 -8.63
CA LYS A 258 -23.11 -2.46 -8.73
C LYS A 258 -22.07 -3.57 -8.79
N ILE A 259 -22.44 -4.78 -8.41
CA ILE A 259 -21.50 -5.91 -8.33
C ILE A 259 -20.87 -6.24 -9.68
N GLU A 260 -21.63 -6.12 -10.77
CA GLU A 260 -21.17 -6.35 -12.14
C GLU A 260 -20.17 -5.30 -12.65
N SER A 261 -20.12 -4.12 -12.01
CA SER A 261 -19.09 -3.10 -12.28
C SER A 261 -17.77 -3.35 -11.54
N LEU A 262 -17.82 -4.17 -10.49
CA LEU A 262 -16.69 -4.50 -9.63
C LEU A 262 -16.05 -5.86 -9.97
N VAL A 263 -16.87 -6.82 -10.42
CA VAL A 263 -16.48 -8.21 -10.58
C VAL A 263 -16.81 -8.72 -11.98
N THR A 264 -15.83 -9.39 -12.59
CA THR A 264 -16.03 -10.21 -13.79
C THR A 264 -15.80 -11.68 -13.40
N ILE A 265 -16.71 -12.58 -13.79
CA ILE A 265 -16.49 -14.01 -13.60
C ILE A 265 -15.60 -14.52 -14.73
N THR A 266 -14.54 -15.26 -14.39
CA THR A 266 -13.67 -15.89 -15.38
C THR A 266 -13.71 -17.40 -15.21
N THR A 267 -13.73 -18.09 -16.34
CA THR A 267 -13.70 -19.55 -16.36
C THR A 267 -12.95 -20.06 -17.58
N LYS A 268 -12.64 -21.34 -17.55
CA LYS A 268 -12.01 -22.04 -18.67
C LYS A 268 -12.74 -23.34 -18.91
N THR A 269 -13.07 -23.60 -20.17
CA THR A 269 -13.73 -24.83 -20.60
C THR A 269 -12.82 -25.69 -21.46
N PHE A 270 -12.96 -27.01 -21.34
CA PHE A 270 -12.33 -28.00 -22.21
C PHE A 270 -13.17 -29.26 -22.26
N LEU A 271 -13.62 -29.61 -23.47
CA LEU A 271 -14.36 -30.81 -23.79
C LEU A 271 -15.70 -30.96 -23.02
N ARG A 272 -16.23 -29.90 -22.39
CA ARG A 272 -17.37 -29.93 -21.46
C ARG A 272 -18.33 -28.74 -21.60
N TYR A 273 -18.83 -28.51 -22.82
CA TYR A 273 -19.81 -27.42 -23.06
C TYR A 273 -21.11 -27.59 -22.26
N ASP A 274 -21.54 -28.82 -21.98
CA ASP A 274 -22.70 -29.12 -21.14
C ASP A 274 -22.53 -28.58 -19.71
N LYS A 275 -21.32 -28.76 -19.13
CA LYS A 275 -20.99 -28.24 -17.79
C LYS A 275 -20.90 -26.73 -17.80
N LEU A 276 -20.24 -26.15 -18.80
CA LEU A 276 -20.14 -24.70 -18.96
C LEU A 276 -21.53 -24.04 -19.09
N LYS A 277 -22.42 -24.58 -19.92
CA LYS A 277 -23.79 -24.07 -20.07
C LYS A 277 -24.57 -24.14 -18.77
N THR A 278 -24.41 -25.22 -18.00
CA THR A 278 -25.04 -25.38 -16.68
C THR A 278 -24.49 -24.36 -15.68
N LEU A 279 -23.17 -24.13 -15.67
CA LEU A 279 -22.55 -23.09 -14.86
C LEU A 279 -23.13 -21.71 -15.20
N ILE A 280 -23.13 -21.32 -16.48
CA ILE A 280 -23.63 -20.01 -16.94
C ILE A 280 -25.11 -19.84 -16.56
N SER A 281 -25.95 -20.85 -16.81
CA SER A 281 -27.37 -20.83 -16.43
C SER A 281 -27.55 -20.59 -14.92
N SER A 282 -26.77 -21.29 -14.08
CA SER A 282 -26.82 -21.09 -12.63
C SER A 282 -26.33 -19.72 -12.20
N ILE A 283 -25.31 -19.15 -12.85
CA ILE A 283 -24.84 -17.78 -12.59
C ILE A 283 -25.97 -16.80 -12.88
N ARG A 284 -26.64 -16.94 -14.03
CA ARG A 284 -27.72 -16.03 -14.46
C ARG A 284 -28.92 -16.02 -13.53
N GLN A 285 -29.15 -17.09 -12.77
CA GLN A 285 -30.20 -17.14 -11.75
C GLN A 285 -29.96 -16.13 -10.59
N TYR A 286 -28.71 -15.84 -10.26
CA TYR A 286 -28.35 -14.99 -9.11
C TYR A 286 -27.68 -13.66 -9.51
N TYR A 287 -26.98 -13.65 -10.65
CA TYR A 287 -26.23 -12.52 -11.20
C TYR A 287 -26.54 -12.41 -12.71
N PRO A 288 -27.75 -11.96 -13.10
CA PRO A 288 -28.19 -11.97 -14.48
C PRO A 288 -27.31 -11.11 -15.41
N ASP A 289 -26.80 -9.99 -14.92
CA ASP A 289 -26.06 -9.01 -15.73
C ASP A 289 -24.54 -9.10 -15.60
N ILE A 290 -24.00 -9.98 -14.74
CA ILE A 290 -22.55 -10.06 -14.53
C ILE A 290 -21.82 -10.54 -15.78
N LYS A 291 -20.71 -9.88 -16.13
CA LYS A 291 -19.86 -10.29 -17.23
C LYS A 291 -19.17 -11.62 -16.93
N ILE A 292 -19.15 -12.51 -17.91
CA ILE A 292 -18.45 -13.80 -17.86
C ILE A 292 -17.45 -13.85 -19.01
N ILE A 293 -16.19 -14.17 -18.71
CA ILE A 293 -15.16 -14.40 -19.71
C ILE A 293 -14.78 -15.88 -19.71
N VAL A 294 -14.89 -16.51 -20.87
CA VAL A 294 -14.62 -17.94 -21.08
C VAL A 294 -13.37 -18.09 -21.94
N ALA A 295 -12.31 -18.66 -21.38
CA ALA A 295 -11.21 -19.19 -22.17
C ALA A 295 -11.56 -20.61 -22.65
N ASP A 296 -11.47 -20.85 -23.95
CA ASP A 296 -11.96 -22.07 -24.57
C ASP A 296 -10.87 -22.72 -25.42
N ASP A 297 -10.34 -23.86 -24.97
CA ASP A 297 -9.31 -24.62 -25.71
C ASP A 297 -9.82 -25.93 -26.30
N ASN A 298 -11.11 -25.98 -26.68
CA ASN A 298 -11.68 -27.08 -27.45
C ASN A 298 -11.16 -27.10 -28.90
N ASN A 299 -11.13 -28.29 -29.53
CA ASN A 299 -10.84 -28.43 -30.96
C ASN A 299 -12.10 -28.27 -31.81
N VAL A 300 -13.22 -28.81 -31.33
CA VAL A 300 -14.54 -28.63 -31.90
C VAL A 300 -15.25 -27.61 -31.03
N THR A 301 -15.47 -26.41 -31.57
CA THR A 301 -15.95 -25.28 -30.80
C THR A 301 -17.46 -25.12 -30.90
N GLU A 302 -18.07 -24.70 -29.79
CA GLU A 302 -19.46 -24.28 -29.72
C GLU A 302 -19.51 -22.85 -29.18
N LYS A 303 -20.18 -21.96 -29.91
CA LYS A 303 -20.36 -20.57 -29.49
C LYS A 303 -21.42 -20.49 -28.39
N ILE A 304 -21.09 -19.83 -27.29
CA ILE A 304 -22.05 -19.52 -26.23
C ILE A 304 -22.79 -18.23 -26.59
N GLU A 305 -24.10 -18.34 -26.84
CA GLU A 305 -24.98 -17.20 -27.11
C GLU A 305 -25.57 -16.68 -25.79
N ASP A 306 -24.91 -15.70 -25.18
CA ASP A 306 -25.38 -14.96 -24.00
C ASP A 306 -24.86 -13.51 -24.08
N LYS A 307 -25.72 -12.54 -23.76
CA LYS A 307 -25.46 -11.10 -23.93
C LYS A 307 -24.17 -10.63 -23.23
N ASN A 308 -23.86 -11.20 -22.07
CA ASN A 308 -22.75 -10.76 -21.21
C ASN A 308 -21.67 -11.87 -21.07
N VAL A 309 -21.54 -12.72 -22.10
CA VAL A 309 -20.45 -13.71 -22.21
C VAL A 309 -19.48 -13.29 -23.31
N GLU A 310 -18.20 -13.20 -22.97
CA GLU A 310 -17.11 -13.10 -23.95
C GLU A 310 -16.33 -14.41 -23.98
N GLN A 311 -16.32 -15.06 -25.14
CA GLN A 311 -15.67 -16.35 -25.34
C GLN A 311 -14.43 -16.18 -26.23
N TYR A 312 -13.29 -16.65 -25.75
CA TYR A 312 -12.02 -16.57 -26.45
C TYR A 312 -11.50 -17.98 -26.78
N PHE A 313 -11.42 -18.28 -28.07
CA PHE A 313 -10.94 -19.57 -28.56
C PHE A 313 -9.40 -19.63 -28.58
N MET A 314 -8.88 -20.74 -28.09
CA MET A 314 -7.46 -21.03 -27.95
C MET A 314 -7.09 -22.27 -28.78
N PRO A 315 -5.80 -22.47 -29.10
CA PRO A 315 -5.34 -23.73 -29.66
C PRO A 315 -5.76 -24.93 -28.79
N PHE A 316 -6.12 -26.03 -29.44
CA PHE A 316 -6.65 -27.21 -28.76
C PHE A 316 -5.77 -27.67 -27.59
N GLY A 317 -6.37 -27.80 -26.41
CA GLY A 317 -5.71 -28.32 -25.22
C GLY A 317 -4.48 -27.52 -24.80
N LYS A 318 -4.42 -26.22 -25.14
CA LYS A 318 -3.31 -25.30 -24.80
C LYS A 318 -3.06 -25.26 -23.30
N GLY A 319 -4.08 -25.50 -22.48
CA GLY A 319 -3.90 -25.87 -21.09
C GLY A 319 -4.43 -24.86 -20.07
N TRP A 320 -4.44 -25.32 -18.83
CA TRP A 320 -5.11 -24.70 -17.69
C TRP A 320 -4.62 -23.26 -17.41
N PHE A 321 -3.33 -23.09 -17.12
CA PHE A 321 -2.76 -21.78 -16.78
C PHE A 321 -2.68 -20.81 -17.97
N ALA A 322 -2.52 -21.32 -19.19
CA ALA A 322 -2.64 -20.49 -20.40
C ALA A 322 -4.06 -19.90 -20.53
N GLY A 323 -5.09 -20.71 -20.29
CA GLY A 323 -6.48 -20.24 -20.30
C GLY A 323 -6.79 -19.25 -19.19
N ARG A 324 -6.22 -19.44 -17.99
CA ARG A 324 -6.35 -18.46 -16.89
C ARG A 324 -5.77 -17.10 -17.28
N ASN A 325 -4.54 -17.08 -17.81
CA ASN A 325 -3.91 -15.85 -18.28
C ASN A 325 -4.77 -15.15 -19.32
N LEU A 326 -5.27 -15.89 -20.32
CA LEU A 326 -6.12 -15.32 -21.35
C LEU A 326 -7.36 -14.68 -20.73
N ALA A 327 -8.16 -15.44 -19.97
CA ALA A 327 -9.39 -14.91 -19.39
C ALA A 327 -9.15 -13.69 -18.49
N VAL A 328 -8.16 -13.75 -17.58
CA VAL A 328 -7.89 -12.65 -16.64
C VAL A 328 -7.32 -11.42 -17.35
N SER A 329 -6.55 -11.59 -18.42
CA SER A 329 -6.03 -10.46 -19.21
C SER A 329 -7.12 -9.63 -19.91
N GLN A 330 -8.32 -10.17 -20.05
CA GLN A 330 -9.47 -9.50 -20.66
C GLN A 330 -10.40 -8.84 -19.63
N VAL A 331 -10.11 -9.01 -18.33
CA VAL A 331 -10.90 -8.41 -17.25
C VAL A 331 -10.58 -6.92 -17.13
N THR A 332 -11.62 -6.09 -17.15
CA THR A 332 -11.53 -4.64 -16.96
C THR A 332 -12.02 -4.17 -15.59
N THR A 333 -12.67 -5.05 -14.83
CA THR A 333 -13.17 -4.74 -13.48
C THR A 333 -12.08 -4.89 -12.41
N LYS A 334 -12.28 -4.24 -11.26
CA LYS A 334 -11.34 -4.25 -10.12
C LYS A 334 -11.00 -5.66 -9.65
N TYR A 335 -11.99 -6.54 -9.68
CA TYR A 335 -11.86 -7.93 -9.27
C TYR A 335 -12.30 -8.87 -10.37
N PHE A 336 -11.73 -10.08 -10.34
CA PHE A 336 -12.31 -11.22 -11.03
C PHE A 336 -12.60 -12.36 -10.05
N LEU A 337 -13.63 -13.14 -10.35
CA LEU A 337 -13.95 -14.38 -9.67
C LEU A 337 -13.58 -15.56 -10.56
N TRP A 338 -12.59 -16.36 -10.17
CA TRP A 338 -12.28 -17.61 -10.86
C TRP A 338 -13.26 -18.71 -10.46
N VAL A 339 -13.81 -19.40 -11.45
CA VAL A 339 -14.65 -20.59 -11.27
C VAL A 339 -14.27 -21.69 -12.27
N ASP A 340 -14.31 -22.94 -11.82
CA ASP A 340 -14.21 -24.08 -12.74
C ASP A 340 -15.57 -24.28 -13.46
N ASP A 341 -15.52 -24.72 -14.72
CA ASP A 341 -16.67 -24.88 -15.63
C ASP A 341 -17.74 -25.87 -15.15
N ASP A 342 -17.47 -26.68 -14.13
CA ASP A 342 -18.37 -27.65 -13.51
C ASP A 342 -18.89 -27.20 -12.13
N PHE A 343 -18.68 -25.94 -11.76
CA PHE A 343 -19.33 -25.37 -10.58
C PHE A 343 -20.81 -25.05 -10.82
N LEU A 344 -21.52 -24.82 -9.72
CA LEU A 344 -22.94 -24.50 -9.70
C LEU A 344 -23.19 -23.38 -8.69
N PHE A 345 -23.70 -22.24 -9.16
CA PHE A 345 -24.09 -21.14 -8.27
C PHE A 345 -25.39 -21.50 -7.55
N THR A 346 -25.44 -21.21 -6.25
CA THR A 346 -26.59 -21.46 -5.39
C THR A 346 -26.93 -20.20 -4.59
N ALA A 347 -27.99 -20.28 -3.78
CA ALA A 347 -28.35 -19.20 -2.86
C ALA A 347 -27.21 -18.81 -1.91
N ASP A 348 -26.28 -19.73 -1.63
CA ASP A 348 -25.13 -19.53 -0.73
C ASP A 348 -23.90 -18.94 -1.44
N THR A 349 -23.92 -18.82 -2.76
CA THR A 349 -22.82 -18.26 -3.55
C THR A 349 -22.91 -16.73 -3.59
N LYS A 350 -22.50 -16.08 -2.49
CA LYS A 350 -22.55 -14.61 -2.31
C LYS A 350 -21.23 -13.93 -2.66
N ILE A 351 -21.12 -13.34 -3.86
CA ILE A 351 -19.92 -12.63 -4.33
C ILE A 351 -19.64 -11.40 -3.46
N GLU A 352 -20.69 -10.72 -3.01
CA GLU A 352 -20.61 -9.49 -2.21
C GLU A 352 -19.87 -9.71 -0.89
N LYS A 353 -19.98 -10.92 -0.30
CA LYS A 353 -19.23 -11.27 0.91
C LYS A 353 -17.73 -11.32 0.65
N LEU A 354 -17.30 -11.89 -0.48
CA LEU A 354 -15.88 -11.92 -0.88
C LEU A 354 -15.38 -10.51 -1.20
N VAL A 355 -16.17 -9.70 -1.90
CA VAL A 355 -15.85 -8.30 -2.18
C VAL A 355 -15.68 -7.52 -0.88
N ASN A 356 -16.59 -7.67 0.08
CA ASN A 356 -16.50 -7.00 1.37
C ASN A 356 -15.20 -7.32 2.12
N VAL A 357 -14.72 -8.57 2.03
CA VAL A 357 -13.43 -8.98 2.61
C VAL A 357 -12.28 -8.22 1.92
N LEU A 358 -12.22 -8.18 0.59
CA LEU A 358 -11.14 -7.50 -0.12
C LEU A 358 -11.20 -5.96 0.01
N GLU A 359 -12.39 -5.37 0.15
CA GLU A 359 -12.57 -3.94 0.39
C GLU A 359 -12.23 -3.51 1.83
N SER A 360 -12.33 -4.42 2.79
CA SER A 360 -12.12 -4.12 4.22
C SER A 360 -10.78 -4.61 4.78
N THR A 361 -9.98 -5.33 4.00
CA THR A 361 -8.71 -5.90 4.42
C THR A 361 -7.57 -5.56 3.46
N ASN A 362 -6.36 -6.02 3.77
CA ASN A 362 -5.20 -5.88 2.89
C ASN A 362 -4.93 -7.13 2.05
N LEU A 363 -5.91 -8.03 1.93
CA LEU A 363 -5.81 -9.24 1.12
C LEU A 363 -5.86 -8.92 -0.39
N ASP A 364 -5.19 -9.73 -1.19
CA ASP A 364 -5.22 -9.67 -2.65
C ASP A 364 -6.15 -10.73 -3.25
N VAL A 365 -6.33 -11.85 -2.55
CA VAL A 365 -7.13 -13.01 -2.96
C VAL A 365 -7.96 -13.51 -1.79
N VAL A 366 -9.23 -13.86 -2.02
CA VAL A 366 -10.08 -14.54 -1.04
C VAL A 366 -10.86 -15.69 -1.69
N GLY A 367 -10.69 -16.90 -1.15
CA GLY A 367 -11.39 -18.11 -1.60
C GLY A 367 -12.67 -18.40 -0.82
N GLY A 368 -13.52 -19.25 -1.40
CA GLY A 368 -14.66 -19.87 -0.73
C GLY A 368 -14.55 -21.39 -0.62
N ASN A 369 -15.64 -22.05 -0.24
CA ASN A 369 -15.75 -23.50 -0.16
C ASN A 369 -16.46 -24.09 -1.39
N VAL A 370 -16.15 -25.34 -1.73
CA VAL A 370 -16.83 -26.10 -2.80
C VAL A 370 -17.61 -27.24 -2.15
N ASN A 371 -18.94 -27.28 -2.32
CA ASN A 371 -19.84 -28.22 -1.64
C ASN A 371 -19.62 -28.28 -0.11
N GLY A 372 -19.31 -27.13 0.51
CA GLY A 372 -19.02 -27.03 1.95
C GLY A 372 -17.64 -27.56 2.35
N ASN A 373 -16.86 -28.15 1.44
CA ASN A 373 -15.50 -28.58 1.72
C ASN A 373 -14.54 -27.38 1.75
N HIS A 374 -13.89 -27.18 2.88
CA HIS A 374 -12.88 -26.13 3.05
C HIS A 374 -11.51 -26.65 2.64
N PHE A 375 -10.96 -26.08 1.57
CA PHE A 375 -9.61 -26.40 1.10
C PHE A 375 -8.72 -25.16 1.21
N SER A 376 -7.76 -25.23 2.14
CA SER A 376 -6.75 -24.22 2.38
C SER A 376 -5.45 -24.88 2.83
N PHE A 377 -4.33 -24.22 2.57
CA PHE A 377 -3.00 -24.71 2.93
C PHE A 377 -2.03 -23.58 3.21
N ARG A 378 -1.03 -23.86 4.03
CA ARG A 378 0.12 -23.00 4.29
C ARG A 378 1.29 -23.39 3.41
N LEU A 379 2.06 -22.39 3.02
CA LEU A 379 3.37 -22.52 2.38
C LEU A 379 4.41 -21.95 3.35
N LEU A 380 5.40 -22.76 3.74
CA LEU A 380 6.49 -22.33 4.62
C LEU A 380 7.79 -22.48 3.83
N LEU A 381 8.45 -21.35 3.56
CA LEU A 381 9.75 -21.33 2.91
C LEU A 381 10.84 -21.41 3.98
N GLN A 382 11.77 -22.34 3.81
CA GLN A 382 12.96 -22.48 4.62
C GLN A 382 14.16 -22.11 3.75
N ASP A 383 14.94 -21.12 4.20
CA ASP A 383 16.16 -20.70 3.53
C ASP A 383 17.11 -21.89 3.35
N GLY A 384 17.62 -22.04 2.14
CA GLY A 384 18.66 -23.00 1.85
C GLY A 384 20.00 -22.36 1.51
N GLY A 385 20.95 -23.20 1.13
CA GLY A 385 22.29 -22.78 0.74
C GLY A 385 22.40 -22.46 -0.76
N GLU A 386 23.56 -22.79 -1.34
CA GLU A 386 23.84 -22.60 -2.76
C GLU A 386 22.87 -23.36 -3.68
N GLU A 387 22.35 -24.49 -3.22
CA GLU A 387 21.45 -25.37 -3.98
C GLU A 387 20.00 -24.88 -4.09
N GLY A 388 19.59 -23.88 -3.29
CA GLY A 388 18.21 -23.40 -3.26
C GLY A 388 17.44 -23.70 -1.98
N ASP A 389 16.22 -23.17 -1.90
CA ASP A 389 15.39 -23.17 -0.71
C ASP A 389 14.52 -24.44 -0.59
N CYS A 390 13.93 -24.64 0.59
CA CYS A 390 13.02 -25.73 0.87
C CYS A 390 11.60 -25.22 1.09
N LEU A 391 10.63 -25.71 0.31
CA LEU A 391 9.24 -25.32 0.44
C LEU A 391 8.40 -26.42 1.10
N HIS A 392 7.66 -26.04 2.13
CA HIS A 392 6.82 -26.95 2.90
C HIS A 392 5.34 -26.58 2.73
N TRP A 393 4.61 -27.44 2.02
CA TRP A 393 3.17 -27.41 1.93
C TRP A 393 2.55 -28.13 3.13
N ARG A 394 1.66 -27.46 3.86
CA ARG A 394 0.96 -28.01 5.01
C ARG A 394 -0.52 -27.67 4.93
N GLY A 395 -1.40 -28.65 5.14
CA GLY A 395 -2.84 -28.37 5.27
C GLY A 395 -3.16 -27.31 6.34
N GLY A 396 -4.27 -26.59 6.13
CA GLY A 396 -4.83 -25.61 7.07
C GLY A 396 -4.43 -24.16 6.81
N SER A 397 -4.57 -23.31 7.83
CA SER A 397 -4.43 -21.85 7.76
C SER A 397 -3.45 -21.30 8.79
N TYR A 398 -3.04 -20.04 8.64
CA TYR A 398 -2.13 -19.37 9.59
C TYR A 398 -2.86 -18.80 10.81
N ARG A 399 -3.89 -17.98 10.59
CA ARG A 399 -4.66 -17.31 11.66
C ARG A 399 -6.02 -16.84 11.14
N GLY A 400 -6.94 -16.50 12.04
CA GLY A 400 -8.20 -15.82 11.68
C GLY A 400 -7.96 -14.40 11.15
N ILE A 401 -8.93 -13.88 10.40
CA ILE A 401 -8.93 -12.50 9.91
C ILE A 401 -9.81 -11.63 10.82
N GLU A 402 -9.24 -10.54 11.33
CA GLU A 402 -9.96 -9.60 12.20
C GLU A 402 -11.17 -9.01 11.48
N GLY A 403 -12.31 -8.91 12.19
CA GLY A 403 -13.59 -8.47 11.61
C GLY A 403 -14.32 -9.52 10.75
N PHE A 404 -13.67 -10.63 10.39
CA PHE A 404 -14.22 -11.67 9.52
C PHE A 404 -14.10 -13.07 10.17
N PRO A 405 -14.97 -13.43 11.11
CA PRO A 405 -14.82 -14.63 11.95
C PRO A 405 -14.92 -15.97 11.20
N LYS A 406 -15.47 -15.96 9.98
CA LYS A 406 -15.55 -17.14 9.10
C LYS A 406 -14.40 -17.24 8.10
N CYS A 407 -13.44 -16.31 8.17
CA CYS A 407 -12.33 -16.21 7.25
C CYS A 407 -10.97 -16.38 7.94
N VAL A 408 -10.03 -16.99 7.22
CA VAL A 408 -8.68 -17.30 7.70
C VAL A 408 -7.64 -16.85 6.68
N LEU A 409 -6.47 -16.42 7.17
CA LEU A 409 -5.27 -16.18 6.36
C LEU A 409 -4.64 -17.52 5.97
N THR A 410 -4.30 -17.71 4.70
CA THR A 410 -3.81 -18.97 4.13
C THR A 410 -2.69 -18.71 3.11
N GLY A 411 -1.99 -19.76 2.69
CA GLY A 411 -1.01 -19.74 1.61
C GLY A 411 -1.65 -20.02 0.25
N GLY A 412 -2.79 -20.70 0.22
CA GLY A 412 -3.59 -20.87 -0.99
C GLY A 412 -5.02 -21.36 -0.71
N VAL A 413 -5.84 -21.30 -1.74
CA VAL A 413 -7.29 -21.61 -1.71
C VAL A 413 -7.70 -22.44 -2.91
N VAL A 414 -8.83 -23.14 -2.83
CA VAL A 414 -9.45 -23.89 -3.93
C VAL A 414 -9.70 -23.01 -5.17
N ASN A 415 -9.96 -23.62 -6.33
CA ASN A 415 -10.29 -22.94 -7.59
C ASN A 415 -11.65 -22.20 -7.59
N PHE A 416 -12.05 -21.65 -6.45
CA PHE A 416 -13.18 -20.74 -6.28
C PHE A 416 -12.68 -19.56 -5.46
N PHE A 417 -12.25 -18.50 -6.13
CA PHE A 417 -11.66 -17.34 -5.45
C PHE A 417 -11.90 -16.03 -6.19
N LEU A 418 -12.14 -14.97 -5.42
CA LEU A 418 -12.13 -13.59 -5.87
C LEU A 418 -10.74 -13.01 -5.69
N ALA A 419 -10.25 -12.24 -6.65
CA ALA A 419 -8.94 -11.62 -6.55
C ALA A 419 -8.88 -10.25 -7.21
N HIS A 420 -7.99 -9.39 -6.71
CA HIS A 420 -7.60 -8.16 -7.37
C HIS A 420 -6.98 -8.46 -8.75
N THR A 421 -7.56 -7.89 -9.80
CA THR A 421 -7.17 -8.18 -11.19
C THR A 421 -5.71 -7.80 -11.45
N ASP A 422 -5.30 -6.58 -11.10
CA ASP A 422 -3.93 -6.07 -11.27
C ASP A 422 -2.89 -6.92 -10.50
N ARG A 423 -3.23 -7.35 -9.29
CA ARG A 423 -2.33 -8.12 -8.43
C ARG A 423 -2.04 -9.49 -9.00
N VAL A 424 -3.07 -10.21 -9.46
CA VAL A 424 -2.89 -11.53 -10.08
C VAL A 424 -2.17 -11.41 -11.43
N LEU A 425 -2.48 -10.40 -12.25
CA LEU A 425 -1.77 -10.16 -13.50
C LEU A 425 -0.27 -9.90 -13.29
N SER A 426 0.10 -9.24 -12.19
CA SER A 426 1.52 -9.03 -11.86
C SER A 426 2.27 -10.34 -11.59
N VAL A 427 1.60 -11.36 -11.05
CA VAL A 427 2.18 -12.68 -10.81
C VAL A 427 2.16 -13.54 -12.08
N GLY A 428 1.00 -13.61 -12.74
CA GLY A 428 0.76 -14.47 -13.89
C GLY A 428 0.60 -15.95 -13.52
N PHE A 429 0.07 -16.72 -14.46
CA PHE A 429 -0.02 -18.18 -14.35
C PHE A 429 0.99 -18.82 -15.33
N ASP A 430 1.85 -19.75 -14.89
CA ASP A 430 2.86 -20.33 -15.78
C ASP A 430 2.24 -21.25 -16.86
N PRO A 431 2.25 -20.86 -18.15
CA PRO A 431 1.57 -21.63 -19.20
C PRO A 431 2.24 -22.97 -19.51
N LYS A 432 3.44 -23.26 -18.97
CA LYS A 432 4.05 -24.60 -19.07
C LYS A 432 3.23 -25.65 -18.31
N LEU A 433 2.46 -25.25 -17.30
CA LEU A 433 1.61 -26.12 -16.50
C LEU A 433 0.23 -26.29 -17.17
N GLN A 434 0.15 -27.24 -18.11
CA GLN A 434 -1.01 -27.39 -18.98
C GLN A 434 -2.20 -28.17 -18.39
N ARG A 435 -1.97 -29.11 -17.46
CA ARG A 435 -3.00 -30.07 -17.02
C ARG A 435 -3.41 -29.84 -15.57
N VAL A 436 -2.56 -30.18 -14.62
CA VAL A 436 -2.84 -29.99 -13.20
C VAL A 436 -1.94 -28.89 -12.65
N ALA A 437 -2.55 -27.79 -12.24
CA ALA A 437 -1.85 -26.64 -11.71
C ALA A 437 -2.76 -25.90 -10.72
N HIS A 438 -2.34 -25.85 -9.46
CA HIS A 438 -3.10 -25.22 -8.40
C HIS A 438 -2.18 -24.60 -7.35
N THR A 439 -1.42 -25.44 -6.65
CA THR A 439 -0.42 -25.01 -5.67
C THR A 439 0.64 -24.13 -6.32
N GLU A 440 1.00 -24.42 -7.57
CA GLU A 440 2.08 -23.80 -8.33
C GLU A 440 1.89 -22.27 -8.45
N PHE A 441 0.66 -21.81 -8.71
CA PHE A 441 0.35 -20.38 -8.75
C PHE A 441 0.61 -19.70 -7.39
N PHE A 442 0.21 -20.36 -6.31
CA PHE A 442 0.42 -19.82 -4.96
C PHE A 442 1.88 -19.86 -4.53
N VAL A 443 2.68 -20.79 -5.07
CA VAL A 443 4.15 -20.76 -4.91
C VAL A 443 4.73 -19.54 -5.60
N ASP A 444 4.36 -19.27 -6.86
CA ASP A 444 4.83 -18.10 -7.61
C ASP A 444 4.34 -16.77 -7.00
N ALA A 445 3.21 -16.80 -6.29
CA ALA A 445 2.63 -15.66 -5.59
C ALA A 445 3.20 -15.41 -4.19
N LEU A 446 4.04 -16.31 -3.66
CA LEU A 446 4.58 -16.20 -2.31
C LEU A 446 5.42 -14.91 -2.17
N GLY A 447 5.14 -14.13 -1.13
CA GLY A 447 5.75 -12.80 -0.93
C GLY A 447 5.17 -11.67 -1.82
N ARG A 448 4.24 -11.99 -2.74
CA ARG A 448 3.62 -11.02 -3.66
C ARG A 448 2.14 -10.81 -3.42
N LEU A 449 1.41 -11.86 -3.03
CA LEU A 449 -0.02 -11.82 -2.75
C LEU A 449 -0.32 -12.24 -1.31
N ARG A 450 -1.31 -11.60 -0.70
CA ARG A 450 -1.95 -12.03 0.56
C ARG A 450 -3.24 -12.77 0.26
N VAL A 451 -3.35 -13.99 0.81
CA VAL A 451 -4.45 -14.90 0.49
C VAL A 451 -5.29 -15.21 1.73
N GLY A 452 -6.60 -15.05 1.62
CA GLY A 452 -7.58 -15.46 2.63
C GLY A 452 -8.53 -16.53 2.09
N SER A 453 -9.26 -17.19 2.99
CA SER A 453 -10.33 -18.13 2.64
C SER A 453 -11.49 -17.99 3.61
N CYS A 454 -12.72 -17.97 3.11
CA CYS A 454 -13.94 -17.82 3.90
C CYS A 454 -14.82 -19.07 3.80
N SER A 455 -15.25 -19.58 4.94
CA SER A 455 -16.02 -20.83 5.04
C SER A 455 -17.53 -20.66 4.75
N ASP A 456 -18.03 -19.43 4.75
CA ASP A 456 -19.45 -19.08 4.65
C ASP A 456 -19.87 -18.54 3.28
N VAL A 457 -18.99 -18.67 2.28
CA VAL A 457 -19.30 -18.49 0.85
C VAL A 457 -19.06 -19.82 0.16
N VAL A 458 -20.13 -20.43 -0.35
CA VAL A 458 -20.09 -21.79 -0.88
C VAL A 458 -20.56 -21.80 -2.32
N VAL A 459 -19.80 -22.48 -3.18
CA VAL A 459 -20.23 -22.83 -4.53
C VAL A 459 -20.55 -24.32 -4.59
N GLY A 460 -21.58 -24.69 -5.34
CA GLY A 460 -21.88 -26.07 -5.64
C GLY A 460 -20.92 -26.65 -6.69
N HIS A 461 -20.91 -27.97 -6.83
CA HIS A 461 -20.20 -28.68 -7.90
C HIS A 461 -21.15 -29.67 -8.56
N GLN A 462 -21.18 -29.66 -9.89
CA GLN A 462 -21.99 -30.60 -10.67
C GLN A 462 -21.53 -32.03 -10.41
N LYS A 463 -22.47 -32.98 -10.27
CA LYS A 463 -22.12 -34.38 -10.03
C LYS A 463 -21.34 -34.93 -11.23
N LYS A 464 -20.38 -35.82 -10.97
CA LYS A 464 -19.73 -36.60 -12.03
C LYS A 464 -20.80 -37.49 -12.65
N ASP A 465 -20.98 -37.41 -13.97
CA ASP A 465 -22.00 -38.22 -14.63
C ASP A 465 -21.59 -39.69 -14.62
N GLN A 466 -22.19 -40.47 -13.72
CA GLN A 466 -21.96 -41.92 -13.63
C GLN A 466 -22.85 -42.71 -14.61
N SER A 467 -23.73 -42.05 -15.36
CA SER A 467 -24.81 -42.69 -16.13
C SER A 467 -24.98 -42.12 -17.54
N VAL A 468 -23.87 -41.80 -18.23
CA VAL A 468 -23.96 -41.33 -19.63
C VAL A 468 -23.69 -42.47 -20.60
N SER A 469 -24.53 -42.57 -21.63
CA SER A 469 -24.39 -43.51 -22.73
C SER A 469 -24.07 -42.77 -24.04
N GLY A 470 -23.50 -43.47 -25.02
CA GLY A 470 -23.20 -42.92 -26.34
C GLY A 470 -22.09 -41.85 -26.36
N ALA A 471 -22.23 -40.85 -27.21
CA ALA A 471 -21.20 -39.85 -27.53
C ALA A 471 -20.71 -39.04 -26.31
N MET A 472 -21.57 -38.77 -25.34
CA MET A 472 -21.19 -38.04 -24.13
C MET A 472 -20.28 -38.87 -23.21
N ALA A 473 -20.43 -40.21 -23.19
CA ALA A 473 -19.54 -41.09 -22.42
C ALA A 473 -18.13 -41.13 -23.02
N GLU A 474 -18.03 -41.14 -24.35
CA GLU A 474 -16.76 -41.08 -25.07
C GLU A 474 -16.06 -39.74 -24.84
N GLN A 475 -16.81 -38.63 -24.88
CA GLN A 475 -16.30 -37.30 -24.56
C GLN A 475 -15.80 -37.19 -23.12
N ALA A 476 -16.55 -37.73 -22.15
CA ALA A 476 -16.13 -37.78 -20.75
C ALA A 476 -14.85 -38.63 -20.57
N LYS A 477 -14.73 -39.76 -21.26
CA LYS A 477 -13.51 -40.59 -21.27
C LYS A 477 -12.32 -39.83 -21.86
N LYS A 478 -12.53 -39.12 -22.97
CA LYS A 478 -11.52 -38.26 -23.60
C LYS A 478 -11.08 -37.15 -22.65
N TYR A 479 -12.01 -36.45 -21.99
CA TYR A 479 -11.68 -35.42 -21.01
C TYR A 479 -10.90 -35.99 -19.81
N ASN A 480 -11.33 -37.15 -19.29
CA ASN A 480 -10.69 -37.78 -18.14
C ASN A 480 -9.22 -38.17 -18.38
N SER A 481 -8.82 -38.46 -19.62
CA SER A 481 -7.40 -38.73 -19.93
C SER A 481 -6.49 -37.51 -19.76
N PHE A 482 -7.05 -36.30 -19.65
CA PHE A 482 -6.31 -35.05 -19.41
C PHE A 482 -6.34 -34.58 -17.95
N ARG A 483 -7.05 -35.27 -17.05
CA ARG A 483 -7.25 -34.82 -15.65
C ARG A 483 -6.10 -35.15 -14.71
N THR A 484 -5.24 -36.09 -15.09
CA THR A 484 -4.14 -36.58 -14.25
C THR A 484 -2.82 -36.34 -14.94
N ASP A 485 -1.84 -35.85 -14.18
CA ASP A 485 -0.49 -35.67 -14.71
C ASP A 485 0.13 -37.03 -15.08
N THR A 486 0.83 -37.08 -16.22
CA THR A 486 1.75 -38.17 -16.54
C THR A 486 3.02 -38.07 -15.68
N LYS A 487 3.83 -39.14 -15.63
CA LYS A 487 5.12 -39.11 -14.91
C LYS A 487 6.04 -38.02 -15.43
N GLU A 488 6.03 -37.79 -16.75
CA GLU A 488 6.81 -36.76 -17.42
C GLU A 488 6.33 -35.36 -17.04
N GLN A 489 5.02 -35.16 -16.92
CA GLN A 489 4.43 -33.89 -16.47
C GLN A 489 4.76 -33.60 -15.00
N VAL A 490 4.70 -34.62 -14.13
CA VAL A 490 5.16 -34.48 -12.74
C VAL A 490 6.64 -34.14 -12.70
N LYS A 491 7.49 -34.83 -13.46
CA LYS A 491 8.94 -34.55 -13.54
C LYS A 491 9.18 -33.12 -14.02
N MET A 492 8.51 -32.69 -15.08
CA MET A 492 8.60 -31.33 -15.61
C MET A 492 8.20 -30.29 -14.56
N LYS A 493 7.11 -30.51 -13.83
CA LYS A 493 6.67 -29.63 -12.73
C LYS A 493 7.71 -29.52 -11.62
N LEU A 494 8.31 -30.64 -11.21
CA LEU A 494 9.38 -30.64 -10.21
C LEU A 494 10.64 -29.92 -10.72
N THR A 495 10.98 -30.07 -12.00
CA THR A 495 12.08 -29.32 -12.64
C THR A 495 11.79 -27.82 -12.67
N LEU A 496 10.53 -27.40 -12.84
CA LEU A 496 10.16 -25.98 -12.71
C LEU A 496 10.39 -25.48 -11.28
N TYR A 497 9.94 -26.21 -10.26
CA TYR A 497 10.23 -25.83 -8.86
C TYR A 497 11.73 -25.69 -8.60
N TYR A 498 12.53 -26.65 -9.10
CA TYR A 498 13.97 -26.60 -8.97
C TYR A 498 14.58 -25.36 -9.63
N PHE A 499 14.29 -25.13 -10.91
CA PHE A 499 14.96 -24.09 -11.68
C PHE A 499 14.34 -22.71 -11.49
N LYS A 500 13.02 -22.59 -11.71
CA LYS A 500 12.30 -21.31 -11.71
C LYS A 500 12.18 -20.73 -10.31
N ASN A 501 11.89 -21.57 -9.31
CA ASN A 501 11.71 -21.13 -7.94
C ASN A 501 12.96 -21.33 -7.08
N ARG A 502 14.07 -21.80 -7.67
CA ARG A 502 15.33 -22.11 -6.98
C ARG A 502 15.11 -22.96 -5.71
N LEU A 503 14.32 -24.02 -5.83
CA LEU A 503 14.02 -24.93 -4.70
C LEU A 503 14.87 -26.20 -4.75
N SER A 504 15.54 -26.55 -3.66
CA SER A 504 16.17 -27.87 -3.51
C SER A 504 15.19 -28.93 -3.01
N CYS A 505 14.14 -28.54 -2.28
CA CYS A 505 13.17 -29.49 -1.77
C CYS A 505 11.73 -28.96 -1.75
N PHE A 506 10.78 -29.88 -1.92
CA PHE A 506 9.35 -29.62 -1.79
C PHE A 506 8.70 -30.74 -0.99
N THR A 507 8.16 -30.42 0.19
CA THR A 507 7.48 -31.41 1.05
C THR A 507 5.99 -31.12 1.12
N LYS A 508 5.17 -32.16 0.99
CA LYS A 508 3.72 -32.05 1.03
C LYS A 508 3.16 -32.99 2.07
N HIS A 509 2.42 -32.45 3.04
CA HIS A 509 1.74 -33.20 4.10
C HIS A 509 0.30 -32.75 4.25
#